data_AF-A0A9N9QLZ0-F1
#
_entry.id   AF-A0A9N9QLZ0-F1
#
_cell.length_a   1.000
_cell.length_b   1.000
_cell.length_c   1.000
_cell.angle_alpha   90.00
_cell.angle_beta   90.00
_cell.angle_gamma   90.00
#
_symmetry.space_group_name_H-M   'P 1'
#
loop_
_entity.id
_entity.type
_entity.pdbx_description
1 polymer ?
#
loop_
_entity_poly.entity_id
_entity_poly.type
_entity_poly.pdbx_seq_one_letter_code
_entity_poly.pdbx_strand_id
1 'polypeptide(L)'
;MKSQFIEQVQLLMETQHIKYTECIFGKPNNYMWLCSRKPHIVYWLSTKDEIKIRNSLSKISKDQEIKVLKQVLTYLDKNPNASPSKVPEITLHYLEEIITFNFIKKAQEDATNQAFSRMTSFRNSLRKLSSGLATRNKLAVPTEHNKQRRSVTFDDVPTIYRISLNKK
;
A
#
# COMPACT_ATOMS: atom_id res chain seq x y z
N MET A 1 13.81 9.91 11.71
CA MET A 1 13.36 10.29 10.35
C MET A 1 11.84 10.38 10.23
N LYS A 2 11.04 9.35 10.58
CA LYS A 2 9.55 9.46 10.54
C LYS A 2 8.95 10.58 11.42
N SER A 3 9.67 11.01 12.48
CA SER A 3 9.29 12.18 13.29
C SER A 3 9.27 13.48 12.47
N GLN A 4 10.25 13.64 11.57
CA GLN A 4 10.41 14.87 10.78
C GLN A 4 9.25 15.09 9.81
N PHE A 5 8.72 14.02 9.20
CA PHE A 5 7.55 14.14 8.33
C PHE A 5 6.31 14.63 9.09
N ILE A 6 6.12 14.14 10.31
CA ILE A 6 4.97 14.53 11.15
C ILE A 6 5.12 15.97 11.61
N GLU A 7 6.32 16.37 12.02
CA GLU A 7 6.65 17.76 12.33
C GLU A 7 6.38 18.68 11.14
N GLN A 8 6.72 18.26 9.92
CA GLN A 8 6.42 19.02 8.69
C GLN A 8 4.91 19.15 8.45
N VAL A 9 4.13 18.08 8.65
CA VAL A 9 2.67 18.14 8.53
C VAL A 9 2.06 19.07 9.58
N GLN A 10 2.56 19.03 10.82
CA GLN A 10 2.15 19.95 11.88
C GLN A 10 2.48 21.40 11.53
N LEU A 11 3.68 21.67 11.01
CA LEU A 11 4.06 23.00 10.54
C LEU A 11 3.15 23.51 9.41
N LEU A 12 2.73 22.63 8.50
CA LEU A 12 1.77 22.97 7.45
C LEU A 12 0.39 23.29 8.01
N MET A 13 -0.08 22.56 9.02
CA MET A 13 -1.32 22.87 9.73
C MET A 13 -1.26 24.26 10.38
N GLU A 14 -0.15 24.58 11.06
CA GLU A 14 0.05 25.89 11.69
C GLU A 14 0.06 27.02 10.66
N THR A 15 0.79 26.83 9.57
CA THR A 15 0.88 27.82 8.48
C THR A 15 -0.49 28.06 7.85
N GLN A 16 -1.25 26.99 7.60
CA GLN A 16 -2.58 27.08 7.03
C GLN A 16 -3.58 27.73 8.00
N HIS A 17 -3.41 27.51 9.31
CA HIS A 17 -4.21 28.17 10.34
C HIS A 17 -3.99 29.68 10.36
N ILE A 18 -2.74 30.14 10.23
CA ILE A 18 -2.42 31.57 10.11
C ILE A 18 -3.14 32.16 8.89
N LYS A 19 -2.97 31.55 7.71
CA LYS A 19 -3.62 32.00 6.46
C LYS A 19 -5.14 32.04 6.58
N TYR A 20 -5.73 30.98 7.14
CA TYR A 20 -7.17 30.87 7.33
C TYR A 20 -7.72 31.93 8.29
N THR A 21 -7.01 32.20 9.39
CA THR A 21 -7.38 33.21 10.39
C THR A 21 -7.25 34.62 9.83
N GLU A 22 -6.20 34.91 9.05
CA GLU A 22 -6.05 36.17 8.33
C GLU A 22 -7.21 36.42 7.36
N CYS A 23 -7.68 35.37 6.67
CA CYS A 23 -8.83 35.48 5.78
C CYS A 23 -10.14 35.81 6.51
N ILE A 24 -10.34 35.29 7.73
CA ILE A 24 -11.59 35.49 8.50
C ILE A 24 -11.61 36.82 9.24
N PHE A 25 -10.50 37.19 9.89
CA PHE A 25 -10.42 38.37 10.76
C PHE A 25 -9.77 39.58 10.07
N GLY A 26 -9.49 39.46 8.76
CA GLY A 26 -8.72 40.40 7.96
C GLY A 26 -9.32 41.80 7.84
N LYS A 27 -9.13 42.62 8.87
CA LYS A 27 -8.85 44.05 8.68
C LYS A 27 -7.33 44.20 8.53
N PRO A 28 -6.83 44.90 7.50
CA PRO A 28 -5.42 44.86 7.08
C PRO A 28 -4.38 45.39 8.09
N ASN A 29 -4.77 45.77 9.31
CA ASN A 29 -3.88 46.31 10.35
C ASN A 29 -4.21 45.82 11.77
N ASN A 30 -5.06 44.79 11.93
CA ASN A 30 -5.46 44.35 13.26
C ASN A 30 -4.92 42.96 13.61
N TYR A 31 -3.66 42.92 14.01
CA TYR A 31 -2.98 41.74 14.57
C TYR A 31 -3.50 41.33 15.96
N MET A 32 -4.59 41.92 16.46
CA MET A 32 -5.19 41.53 17.74
C MET A 32 -5.51 40.04 17.83
N TRP A 33 -5.74 39.37 16.70
CA TRP A 33 -5.93 37.92 16.65
C TRP A 33 -4.67 37.13 17.08
N LEU A 34 -3.46 37.68 16.89
CA LEU A 34 -2.21 37.12 17.43
C LEU A 34 -2.15 37.24 18.96
N CYS A 35 -2.81 38.24 19.53
CA CYS A 35 -2.83 38.51 20.98
C CYS A 35 -3.96 37.75 21.71
N SER A 36 -5.01 37.29 21.02
CA SER A 36 -6.25 36.81 21.67
C SER A 36 -6.23 35.37 22.20
N ARG A 37 -5.21 34.56 21.90
CA ARG A 37 -4.81 33.28 22.54
C ARG A 37 -3.80 32.67 21.60
N LYS A 38 -2.68 32.14 22.11
CA LYS A 38 -1.65 31.50 21.28
C LYS A 38 -2.30 30.50 20.30
N PRO A 39 -2.27 30.77 18.98
CA PRO A 39 -2.90 29.89 17.99
C PRO A 39 -2.33 28.46 18.04
N HIS A 40 -1.11 28.32 18.53
CA HIS A 40 -0.41 27.04 18.75
C HIS A 40 -1.13 26.04 19.65
N ILE A 41 -2.08 26.45 20.51
CA ILE A 41 -2.73 25.51 21.44
C ILE A 41 -3.94 24.80 20.81
N VAL A 42 -4.53 25.35 19.74
CA VAL A 42 -5.85 24.90 19.25
C VAL A 42 -5.75 23.87 18.12
N TYR A 43 -4.67 23.85 17.34
CA TYR A 43 -4.55 23.00 16.15
C TYR A 43 -3.38 22.02 16.26
N TRP A 44 -3.49 21.09 17.19
CA TRP A 44 -2.58 19.95 17.27
C TRP A 44 -3.07 18.86 16.32
N LEU A 45 -2.13 18.18 15.66
CA LEU A 45 -2.44 16.97 14.94
C LEU A 45 -3.12 15.99 15.92
N SER A 46 -4.31 15.52 15.58
CA SER A 46 -4.99 14.53 16.41
C SER A 46 -4.11 13.29 16.53
N THR A 47 -3.99 12.74 17.74
CA THR A 47 -3.25 11.49 17.97
C THR A 47 -3.74 10.35 17.08
N LYS A 48 -5.05 10.33 16.76
CA LYS A 48 -5.62 9.35 15.82
C LYS A 48 -5.04 9.49 14.41
N ASP A 49 -4.94 10.72 13.91
CA ASP A 49 -4.43 10.98 12.56
C ASP A 49 -2.92 10.81 12.51
N GLU A 50 -2.21 11.19 13.57
CA GLU A 50 -0.78 10.92 13.71
C GLU A 50 -0.47 9.41 13.63
N ILE A 51 -1.22 8.58 14.34
CA ILE A 51 -1.03 7.12 14.30
C ILE A 51 -1.29 6.58 12.89
N LYS A 52 -2.35 7.05 12.22
CA LYS A 52 -2.63 6.65 10.83
C LYS A 52 -1.50 7.05 9.89
N ILE A 53 -1.00 8.28 9.99
CA ILE A 53 0.10 8.78 9.18
C ILE A 53 1.37 7.95 9.45
N ARG A 54 1.71 7.68 10.72
CA ARG A 54 2.85 6.83 11.10
C ARG A 54 2.76 5.43 10.49
N ASN A 55 1.56 4.84 10.52
CA ASN A 55 1.32 3.52 9.96
C ASN A 55 1.46 3.53 8.43
N SER A 56 0.96 4.55 7.75
CA SER A 56 1.12 4.69 6.30
C SER A 56 2.57 4.94 5.88
N LEU A 57 3.30 5.78 6.63
CA LEU A 57 4.74 6.04 6.44
C LEU A 57 5.60 4.78 6.56
N SER A 58 5.13 3.74 7.26
CA SER A 58 5.86 2.47 7.33
C SER A 58 5.91 1.69 6.02
N LYS A 59 5.03 2.02 5.07
CA LYS A 59 4.82 1.28 3.82
C LYS A 59 5.39 2.01 2.58
N ILE A 60 6.01 3.17 2.77
CA ILE A 60 6.50 4.00 1.67
C ILE A 60 7.99 4.34 1.85
N SER A 61 8.66 4.68 0.75
CA SER A 61 10.06 5.10 0.76
C SER A 61 10.20 6.61 1.01
N LYS A 62 11.40 7.06 1.40
CA LYS A 62 11.68 8.49 1.65
C LYS A 62 11.41 9.39 0.43
N ASP A 63 11.72 8.93 -0.78
CA ASP A 63 11.45 9.71 -1.99
C ASP A 63 9.95 9.88 -2.22
N GLN A 64 9.17 8.88 -1.85
CA GLN A 64 7.71 8.94 -1.89
C GLN A 64 7.17 9.87 -0.81
N GLU A 65 7.75 9.89 0.40
CA GLU A 65 7.40 10.86 1.44
C GLU A 65 7.55 12.30 0.93
N ILE A 66 8.69 12.62 0.29
CA ILE A 66 8.93 13.94 -0.30
C ILE A 66 7.90 14.25 -1.39
N LYS A 67 7.55 13.27 -2.23
CA LYS A 67 6.54 13.44 -3.27
C LYS A 67 5.17 13.77 -2.70
N VAL A 68 4.75 13.08 -1.62
CA VAL A 68 3.50 13.39 -0.92
C VAL A 68 3.52 14.81 -0.39
N LEU A 69 4.60 15.22 0.29
CA LEU A 69 4.69 16.56 0.86
C LEU A 69 4.55 17.65 -0.22
N LYS A 70 5.16 17.45 -1.40
CA LYS A 70 5.00 18.35 -2.55
C LYS A 70 3.56 18.39 -3.06
N GLN A 71 2.87 17.25 -3.10
CA GLN A 71 1.45 17.19 -3.50
C GLN A 71 0.54 17.93 -2.50
N VAL A 72 0.79 17.75 -1.20
CA VAL A 72 0.08 18.48 -0.13
C VAL A 72 0.30 19.99 -0.28
N LEU A 73 1.54 20.44 -0.45
CA LEU A 73 1.86 21.85 -0.69
C LEU A 73 1.12 22.41 -1.91
N THR A 74 1.19 21.69 -3.04
CA THR A 74 0.49 22.08 -4.28
C THR A 74 -1.01 22.19 -4.09
N TYR A 75 -1.61 21.31 -3.28
CA TYR A 75 -3.03 21.38 -2.95
C TYR A 75 -3.37 22.63 -2.14
N LEU A 76 -2.56 22.95 -1.12
CA LEU A 76 -2.78 24.11 -0.25
C LEU A 76 -2.60 25.43 -1.01
N ASP A 77 -1.65 25.50 -1.93
CA ASP A 77 -1.46 26.68 -2.80
C ASP A 77 -2.69 26.93 -3.70
N LYS A 78 -3.34 25.86 -4.18
CA LYS A 78 -4.58 25.95 -4.97
C LYS A 78 -5.80 26.28 -4.12
N ASN A 79 -5.77 25.97 -2.83
CA ASN A 79 -6.90 26.11 -1.90
C ASN A 79 -6.48 26.90 -0.66
N PRO A 80 -6.19 28.21 -0.78
CA PRO A 80 -5.64 29.01 0.31
C PRO A 80 -6.58 29.13 1.51
N ASN A 81 -7.88 28.96 1.31
CA ASN A 81 -8.91 29.02 2.35
C ASN A 81 -9.25 27.65 2.95
N ALA A 82 -8.48 26.61 2.67
CA ALA A 82 -8.70 25.29 3.25
C ALA A 82 -8.58 25.35 4.78
N SER A 83 -9.50 24.67 5.48
CA SER A 83 -9.44 24.52 6.93
C SER A 83 -8.15 23.79 7.35
N PRO A 84 -7.49 24.19 8.45
CA PRO A 84 -6.29 23.51 8.96
C PRO A 84 -6.52 22.03 9.26
N SER A 85 -7.74 21.67 9.69
CA SER A 85 -8.13 20.27 9.97
C SER A 85 -8.13 19.39 8.71
N LYS A 86 -8.13 19.99 7.51
CA LYS A 86 -8.10 19.24 6.25
C LYS A 86 -6.70 18.79 5.86
N VAL A 87 -5.65 19.44 6.39
CA VAL A 87 -4.25 19.13 6.05
C VAL A 87 -3.89 17.66 6.37
N PRO A 88 -4.20 17.10 7.55
CA PRO A 88 -3.95 15.67 7.84
C PRO A 88 -4.75 14.73 6.95
N GLU A 89 -6.00 15.07 6.65
CA GLU A 89 -6.89 14.28 5.79
C GLU A 89 -6.33 14.15 4.38
N ILE A 90 -5.91 15.27 3.78
CA ILE A 90 -5.31 15.30 2.45
C ILE A 90 -3.95 14.57 2.45
N THR A 91 -3.19 14.71 3.53
CA THR A 91 -1.92 14.00 3.68
C THR A 91 -2.14 12.49 3.70
N LEU A 92 -3.13 12.01 4.44
CA LEU A 92 -3.52 10.59 4.47
C LEU A 92 -3.99 10.10 3.11
N HIS A 93 -4.82 10.88 2.42
CA HIS A 93 -5.30 10.56 1.08
C HIS A 93 -4.14 10.32 0.10
N TYR A 94 -3.16 11.23 0.03
CA TYR A 94 -2.01 11.07 -0.86
C TYR A 94 -1.09 9.91 -0.43
N LEU A 95 -0.95 9.65 0.87
CA LEU A 95 -0.23 8.47 1.35
C LEU A 95 -0.91 7.17 0.89
N GLU A 96 -2.24 7.09 0.96
CA GLU A 96 -3.02 5.95 0.51
C GLU A 96 -2.96 5.76 -1.00
N GLU A 97 -2.99 6.85 -1.79
CA GLU A 97 -2.78 6.79 -3.25
C GLU A 97 -1.42 6.19 -3.61
N ILE A 98 -0.35 6.57 -2.92
CA ILE A 98 0.97 5.98 -3.18
C ILE A 98 1.02 4.51 -2.79
N ILE A 99 0.43 4.15 -1.64
CA ILE A 99 0.41 2.76 -1.18
C ILE A 99 -0.36 1.87 -2.16
N THR A 100 -1.53 2.34 -2.62
CA THR A 100 -2.34 1.62 -3.62
C THR A 100 -1.62 1.52 -4.96
N PHE A 101 -0.97 2.59 -5.41
CA PHE A 101 -0.16 2.57 -6.63
C PHE A 101 1.01 1.57 -6.53
N ASN A 102 1.73 1.53 -5.40
CA ASN A 102 2.80 0.57 -5.17
C ASN A 102 2.28 -0.87 -5.19
N PHE A 103 1.11 -1.12 -4.60
CA PHE A 103 0.48 -2.44 -4.59
C PHE A 103 0.09 -2.89 -6.01
N ILE A 104 -0.53 -2.01 -6.80
CA ILE A 104 -0.90 -2.28 -8.18
C ILE A 104 0.34 -2.55 -9.03
N LYS A 105 1.38 -1.71 -8.89
CA LYS A 105 2.64 -1.87 -9.62
C LYS A 105 3.28 -3.22 -9.33
N LYS A 106 3.35 -3.61 -8.04
CA LYS A 106 3.88 -4.92 -7.63
C LYS A 106 3.04 -6.06 -8.20
N ALA A 107 1.71 -5.97 -8.12
CA ALA A 107 0.81 -6.97 -8.69
C ALA A 107 0.98 -7.12 -10.21
N GLN A 108 1.25 -6.02 -10.91
CA GLN A 108 1.53 -6.02 -12.35
C GLN A 108 2.89 -6.64 -12.67
N GLU A 109 3.94 -6.31 -11.91
CA GLU A 109 5.26 -6.95 -12.02
C GLU A 109 5.14 -8.45 -11.76
N ASP A 110 4.45 -8.86 -10.70
CA ASP A 110 4.18 -10.26 -10.38
C ASP A 110 3.35 -10.94 -11.48
N ALA A 111 2.35 -10.28 -12.05
CA ALA A 111 1.56 -10.80 -13.16
C ALA A 111 2.37 -10.97 -14.44
N THR A 112 3.27 -10.04 -14.78
CA THR A 112 4.17 -10.18 -15.94
C THR A 112 5.15 -11.34 -15.74
N ASN A 113 5.76 -11.45 -14.56
CA ASN A 113 6.66 -12.54 -14.20
C ASN A 113 5.93 -13.91 -14.16
N GLN A 114 4.69 -13.94 -13.66
CA GLN A 114 3.86 -15.14 -13.65
C GLN A 114 3.26 -15.49 -15.03
N ALA A 115 2.98 -14.52 -15.89
CA ALA A 115 2.53 -14.76 -17.26
C ALA A 115 3.59 -15.53 -18.05
N PHE A 116 4.86 -15.16 -17.88
CA PHE A 116 5.98 -15.95 -18.43
C PHE A 116 6.06 -17.34 -17.79
N SER A 117 5.81 -17.51 -16.49
CA SER A 117 5.80 -18.83 -15.82
C SER A 117 4.67 -19.76 -16.29
N ARG A 118 3.44 -19.24 -16.45
CA ARG A 118 2.28 -20.00 -16.96
C ARG A 118 2.45 -20.36 -18.43
N MET A 119 2.96 -19.43 -19.25
CA MET A 119 3.26 -19.70 -20.66
C MET A 119 4.41 -20.70 -20.81
N THR A 120 5.39 -20.69 -19.90
CA THR A 120 6.47 -21.70 -19.85
C THR A 120 5.94 -23.06 -19.43
N SER A 121 5.02 -23.12 -18.45
CA SER A 121 4.34 -24.35 -18.02
C SER A 121 3.47 -24.94 -19.13
N PHE A 122 2.74 -24.10 -19.86
CA PHE A 122 1.94 -24.50 -21.03
C PHE A 122 2.81 -24.94 -22.22
N ARG A 123 3.91 -24.23 -22.48
CA ARG A 123 4.87 -24.65 -23.52
C ARG A 123 5.55 -25.98 -23.16
N ASN A 124 5.85 -26.20 -21.88
CA ASN A 124 6.40 -27.46 -21.39
C ASN A 124 5.37 -28.61 -21.44
N SER A 125 4.09 -28.35 -21.21
CA SER A 125 3.03 -29.37 -21.37
C SER A 125 2.80 -29.74 -22.84
N LEU A 126 2.84 -28.76 -23.75
CA LEU A 126 2.75 -29.01 -25.20
C LEU A 126 3.98 -29.73 -25.75
N ARG A 127 5.19 -29.41 -25.27
CA ARG A 127 6.42 -30.09 -25.70
C ARG A 127 6.42 -31.58 -25.30
N LYS A 128 5.81 -31.93 -24.16
CA LYS A 128 5.60 -33.33 -23.75
C LYS A 128 4.59 -34.07 -24.63
N LEU A 129 3.59 -33.36 -25.18
CA LEU A 129 2.63 -33.91 -26.15
C LEU A 129 3.27 -34.10 -27.54
N SER A 130 4.16 -33.19 -27.98
CA SER A 130 4.82 -33.30 -29.28
C SER A 130 5.89 -34.41 -29.34
N SER A 131 6.57 -34.69 -28.24
CA SER A 131 7.54 -35.81 -28.17
C SER A 131 6.89 -37.19 -28.01
N GLY A 132 5.56 -37.25 -27.77
CA GLY A 132 4.80 -38.50 -27.64
C GLY A 132 4.05 -38.93 -28.90
N LEU A 133 4.01 -38.11 -29.96
CA LEU A 133 3.26 -38.42 -31.18
C LEU A 133 4.06 -39.16 -32.25
N ALA A 134 5.38 -39.34 -32.07
CA ALA A 134 6.25 -40.02 -33.03
C ALA A 134 6.44 -41.53 -32.76
N THR A 135 5.78 -42.12 -31.77
CA THR A 135 5.78 -43.58 -31.57
C THR A 135 4.37 -44.08 -31.29
N ARG A 136 3.54 -44.13 -32.35
CA ARG A 136 2.61 -45.24 -32.53
C ARG A 136 3.45 -46.52 -32.50
N ASN A 137 3.41 -47.24 -31.39
CA ASN A 137 3.18 -48.68 -31.36
C ASN A 137 3.38 -49.21 -29.92
N LYS A 138 2.37 -49.95 -29.46
CA LYS A 138 2.31 -50.81 -28.27
C LYS A 138 1.88 -50.12 -26.97
N LEU A 139 0.61 -50.34 -26.63
CA LEU A 139 0.19 -50.66 -25.26
C LEU A 139 1.06 -51.81 -24.74
N ALA A 140 2.24 -51.48 -24.22
CA ALA A 140 3.10 -52.43 -23.53
C ALA A 140 2.97 -52.15 -22.03
N VAL A 141 2.32 -53.07 -21.32
CA VAL A 141 2.51 -53.22 -19.88
C VAL A 141 4.02 -53.33 -19.63
N PRO A 142 4.64 -52.45 -18.82
CA PRO A 142 6.07 -52.52 -18.61
C PRO A 142 6.40 -53.65 -17.64
N THR A 143 6.77 -54.81 -18.18
CA THR A 143 7.46 -55.89 -17.47
C THR A 143 8.96 -55.61 -17.42
N GLU A 144 9.37 -54.62 -16.63
CA GLU A 144 10.76 -54.50 -16.19
C GLU A 144 10.83 -54.66 -14.67
N HIS A 145 11.33 -55.82 -14.24
CA HIS A 145 11.42 -56.25 -12.84
C HIS A 145 12.60 -55.65 -12.05
N ASN A 146 13.30 -54.60 -12.51
CA ASN A 146 14.57 -54.23 -11.87
C ASN A 146 14.89 -52.72 -11.73
N LYS A 147 13.89 -51.84 -11.67
CA LYS A 147 14.11 -50.46 -11.22
C LYS A 147 13.15 -50.11 -10.11
N GLN A 148 13.70 -49.78 -8.93
CA GLN A 148 12.94 -49.20 -7.82
C GLN A 148 12.17 -47.98 -8.34
N ARG A 149 10.84 -48.11 -8.40
CA ARG A 149 9.94 -46.98 -8.64
C ARG A 149 10.10 -46.02 -7.46
N ARG A 150 10.62 -44.82 -7.68
CA ARG A 150 10.43 -43.72 -6.73
C ARG A 150 8.95 -43.33 -6.80
N SER A 151 8.15 -43.89 -5.90
CA SER A 151 6.84 -43.34 -5.56
C SER A 151 7.07 -42.00 -4.89
N VAL A 152 6.58 -40.92 -5.49
CA VAL A 152 6.36 -39.67 -4.75
C VAL A 152 5.03 -39.86 -4.04
N THR A 153 5.07 -40.40 -2.83
CA THR A 153 3.96 -40.26 -1.90
C THR A 153 4.01 -38.83 -1.36
N PHE A 154 2.92 -38.09 -1.50
CA PHE A 154 2.74 -36.88 -0.72
C PHE A 154 2.52 -37.36 0.72
N ASP A 155 3.53 -37.20 1.58
CA ASP A 155 3.45 -37.50 3.02
C ASP A 155 2.62 -36.46 3.80
N ASP A 156 1.90 -35.57 3.12
CA ASP A 156 1.03 -34.61 3.76
C ASP A 156 -0.32 -35.25 4.08
N VAL A 157 -0.46 -35.70 5.33
CA VAL A 157 -1.77 -36.01 5.92
C VAL A 157 -2.58 -34.71 5.95
N PRO A 158 -3.70 -34.60 5.22
CA PRO A 158 -4.48 -33.38 5.20
C PRO A 158 -5.02 -33.09 6.60
N THR A 159 -4.67 -31.92 7.15
CA THR A 159 -5.21 -31.48 8.44
C THR A 159 -6.66 -31.05 8.25
N ILE A 160 -7.60 -31.94 8.60
CA ILE A 160 -9.03 -31.66 8.55
C ILE A 160 -9.41 -30.86 9.80
N TYR A 161 -9.60 -29.55 9.65
CA TYR A 161 -10.15 -28.71 10.72
C TYR A 161 -11.66 -28.94 10.82
N ARG A 162 -12.10 -29.57 11.93
CA ARG A 162 -13.52 -29.72 12.24
C ARG A 162 -13.99 -28.53 13.07
N ILE A 163 -14.95 -27.78 12.54
CA ILE A 163 -15.64 -26.72 13.29
C ILE A 163 -16.52 -27.40 14.33
N SER A 164 -16.19 -27.24 15.62
CA SER A 164 -17.07 -27.68 16.70
C SER A 164 -18.29 -26.76 16.75
N LEU A 165 -19.43 -27.26 16.31
CA LEU A 165 -20.72 -26.64 16.61
C LEU A 165 -20.92 -26.72 18.12
N ASN A 166 -20.73 -25.59 18.82
CA ASN A 166 -21.11 -25.46 20.22
C ASN A 166 -22.59 -25.84 20.34
N LYS A 167 -22.85 -26.96 21.04
CA LYS A 167 -24.19 -27.29 21.52
C LYS A 167 -24.56 -26.30 22.61
N LYS A 168 -25.74 -25.69 22.45
CA LYS A 168 -26.43 -24.96 23.50
C LYS A 168 -26.68 -25.85 24.72
#